data_AF-A0AAV8EG37-F1
#
_entry.id   AF-A0AAV8EG37-F1
#
_cell.length_a   1.000
_cell.length_b   1.000
_cell.length_c   1.000
_cell.angle_alpha   90.00
_cell.angle_beta   90.00
_cell.angle_gamma   90.00
#
_symmetry.space_group_name_H-M   'P 1'
#
loop_
_entity.id
_entity.type
_entity.pdbx_description
1 polymer ?
#
loop_
_entity_poly.entity_id
_entity_poly.type
_entity_poly.pdbx_seq_one_letter_code
_entity_poly.pdbx_strand_id
1 'polypeptide(L)'
;MKVKERSSRYHFGPPWLFRGSALYQLHLVKAEIARAFIPKELRLVEAFGYTLGGFFLAQYEDSPAGKFDELVVIAGIVWNPPSSCAWAARVLVNSDDACHHGRKEVGLPSHIATFSKKIVTVTEKPNRSQSFLNRIFMNSTFANQMEHSEIEVSQAKRSSIIPFCNISLPFSVTKSENGDKGMMPKIRMSLPSFSGQTEDYPHLLKYSCEIECRFIFVTC
;
A
#
# COMPACT_ATOMS: atom_id res chain seq x y z
N MET A 1 30.50 8.26 -21.66
CA MET A 1 29.66 8.27 -20.44
C MET A 1 29.46 6.83 -19.99
N LYS A 2 30.01 6.43 -18.83
CA LYS A 2 29.74 5.11 -18.26
C LYS A 2 28.39 5.18 -17.56
N VAL A 3 27.39 4.50 -18.12
CA VAL A 3 26.15 4.18 -17.42
C VAL A 3 26.56 3.34 -16.22
N LYS A 4 26.40 3.89 -15.02
CA LYS A 4 26.69 3.16 -13.77
C LYS A 4 25.57 2.13 -13.65
N GLU A 5 25.86 0.91 -14.10
CA GLU A 5 24.98 -0.24 -13.98
C GLU A 5 24.70 -0.44 -12.48
N ARG A 6 23.53 0.04 -12.02
CA ARG A 6 22.99 -0.36 -10.73
C ARG A 6 22.56 -1.80 -10.93
N SER A 7 23.45 -2.74 -10.65
CA SER A 7 23.10 -4.16 -10.67
C SER A 7 22.05 -4.38 -9.60
N SER A 8 20.79 -4.55 -10.02
CA SER A 8 19.72 -4.96 -9.13
C SER A 8 20.10 -6.30 -8.50
N ARG A 9 19.83 -6.50 -7.21
CA ARG A 9 20.11 -7.79 -6.55
C ARG A 9 19.09 -8.88 -6.92
N TYR A 10 18.21 -8.64 -7.89
CA TYR A 10 17.24 -9.64 -8.34
C TYR A 10 17.91 -10.86 -8.97
N HIS A 11 19.12 -10.73 -9.52
CA HIS A 11 19.90 -11.83 -10.10
C HIS A 11 20.21 -12.98 -9.13
N PHE A 12 20.12 -12.78 -7.81
CA PHE A 12 20.31 -13.84 -6.82
C PHE A 12 19.11 -14.79 -6.70
N GLY A 13 17.98 -14.48 -7.35
CA GLY A 13 16.76 -15.28 -7.31
C GLY A 13 16.02 -15.21 -5.96
N PRO A 14 14.87 -15.90 -5.84
CA PRO A 14 14.09 -15.93 -4.61
C PRO A 14 14.78 -16.78 -3.52
N PRO A 15 14.53 -16.51 -2.22
CA PRO A 15 13.60 -15.52 -1.69
C PRO A 15 14.19 -14.10 -1.72
N TRP A 16 13.41 -13.15 -2.25
CA TRP A 16 13.76 -11.73 -2.23
C TRP A 16 13.33 -11.09 -0.91
N LEU A 17 14.26 -10.35 -0.29
CA LEU A 17 14.02 -9.70 1.00
C LEU A 17 13.68 -8.21 0.80
N PHE A 18 12.54 -7.80 1.36
CA PHE A 18 12.09 -6.41 1.37
C PHE A 18 11.92 -5.96 2.82
N ARG A 19 12.46 -4.78 3.17
CA ARG A 19 12.31 -4.16 4.49
C ARG A 19 11.87 -2.71 4.33
N GLY A 20 10.89 -2.31 5.14
CA GLY A 20 10.31 -0.98 5.04
C GLY A 20 9.14 -0.79 6.00
N SER A 21 8.39 0.28 5.77
CA SER A 21 7.11 0.54 6.42
C SER A 21 5.98 0.48 5.40
N ALA A 22 4.77 0.18 5.85
CA ALA A 22 3.62 0.20 4.98
C ALA A 22 2.33 0.61 5.69
N LEU A 23 1.46 1.29 4.94
CA LEU A 23 0.10 1.61 5.31
C LEU A 23 -0.86 0.68 4.55
N TYR A 24 -1.70 -0.03 5.28
CA TYR A 24 -2.86 -0.73 4.74
C TYR A 24 -4.12 0.06 5.05
N GLN A 25 -4.89 0.41 4.01
CA GLN A 25 -6.22 0.99 4.19
C GLN A 25 -7.26 0.15 3.46
N LEU A 26 -8.04 -0.59 4.25
CA LEU A 26 -9.08 -1.48 3.76
C LEU A 26 -10.38 -0.71 3.51
N HIS A 27 -11.08 -1.06 2.44
CA HIS A 27 -12.36 -0.47 2.07
C HIS A 27 -13.34 -1.54 1.62
N LEU A 28 -14.64 -1.30 1.86
CA LEU A 28 -15.68 -2.07 1.21
C LEU A 28 -15.84 -1.57 -0.23
N VAL A 29 -15.58 -2.47 -1.19
CA VAL A 29 -15.69 -2.21 -2.62
C VAL A 29 -16.93 -2.94 -3.13
N LYS A 30 -17.78 -2.27 -3.91
CA LYS A 30 -18.92 -2.94 -4.54
C LYS A 30 -18.42 -4.08 -5.44
N ALA A 31 -19.04 -5.24 -5.30
CA ALA A 31 -18.70 -6.44 -6.05
C ALA A 31 -18.73 -6.21 -7.56
N GLU A 32 -19.73 -5.48 -8.07
CA GLU A 32 -19.86 -5.13 -9.49
C GLU A 32 -18.63 -4.38 -10.03
N ILE A 33 -18.05 -3.49 -9.23
CA ILE A 33 -16.86 -2.73 -9.60
C ILE A 33 -15.61 -3.61 -9.51
N ALA A 34 -15.46 -4.38 -8.43
CA ALA A 34 -14.34 -5.30 -8.27
C ALA A 34 -14.26 -6.33 -9.41
N ARG A 35 -15.41 -6.82 -9.88
CA ARG A 35 -15.52 -7.79 -10.97
C ARG A 35 -15.01 -7.27 -12.32
N ALA A 36 -14.94 -5.96 -12.54
CA ALA A 36 -14.36 -5.40 -13.76
C ALA A 36 -12.83 -5.60 -13.82
N PHE A 37 -12.17 -5.80 -12.67
CA PHE A 37 -10.70 -5.91 -12.54
C PHE A 37 -10.22 -7.32 -12.18
N ILE A 38 -11.13 -8.20 -11.78
CA ILE A 38 -10.83 -9.56 -11.34
C ILE A 38 -11.16 -10.55 -12.47
N PRO A 39 -10.23 -11.45 -12.83
CA PRO A 39 -10.47 -12.49 -13.84
C PRO A 39 -11.74 -13.30 -13.53
N LYS A 40 -12.52 -13.60 -14.57
CA LYS A 40 -13.83 -14.27 -14.42
C LYS A 40 -13.72 -15.69 -13.86
N GLU A 41 -12.56 -16.31 -14.06
CA GLU A 41 -12.22 -17.66 -13.61
C GLU A 41 -12.02 -17.71 -12.08
N LEU A 42 -11.70 -16.56 -11.46
CA LEU A 42 -11.52 -16.46 -10.01
C LEU A 42 -12.84 -16.12 -9.33
N ARG A 43 -13.15 -16.86 -8.26
CA ARG A 43 -14.32 -16.58 -7.44
C ARG A 43 -14.03 -15.37 -6.55
N LEU A 44 -14.85 -14.33 -6.63
CA LEU A 44 -14.80 -13.20 -5.70
C LEU A 44 -15.38 -13.62 -4.35
N VAL A 45 -14.69 -13.27 -3.28
CA VAL A 45 -15.20 -13.36 -1.90
C VAL A 45 -15.97 -12.08 -1.62
N GLU A 46 -17.29 -12.19 -1.53
CA GLU A 46 -18.19 -11.06 -1.33
C GLU A 46 -19.31 -11.42 -0.35
N ALA A 47 -19.83 -10.39 0.32
CA ALA A 47 -21.01 -10.45 1.19
C ALA A 47 -21.85 -9.18 0.95
N PHE A 48 -23.17 -9.34 0.84
CA PHE A 48 -24.12 -8.24 0.59
C PHE A 48 -23.79 -7.36 -0.63
N GLY A 49 -23.16 -7.93 -1.67
CA GLY A 49 -22.74 -7.18 -2.86
C GLY A 49 -21.46 -6.36 -2.67
N TYR A 50 -20.69 -6.60 -1.61
CA TYR A 50 -19.40 -5.95 -1.35
C TYR A 50 -18.29 -6.98 -1.14
N THR A 51 -17.07 -6.61 -1.50
CA THR A 51 -15.84 -7.33 -1.20
C THR A 51 -14.88 -6.43 -0.42
N LEU A 52 -13.92 -7.03 0.27
CA LEU A 52 -12.86 -6.29 0.95
C LEU A 52 -11.76 -5.94 -0.05
N GLY A 53 -11.64 -4.66 -0.39
CA GLY A 53 -10.56 -4.11 -1.20
C GLY A 53 -9.79 -3.04 -0.43
N GLY A 54 -9.18 -2.12 -1.16
CA GLY A 54 -8.50 -0.98 -0.58
C GLY A 54 -7.16 -0.72 -1.26
N PHE A 55 -6.19 -0.26 -0.48
CA PHE A 55 -4.84 -0.10 -0.99
C PHE A 55 -3.78 -0.38 0.08
N PHE A 56 -2.57 -0.62 -0.41
CA PHE A 56 -1.37 -0.82 0.37
C PHE A 56 -0.30 0.11 -0.17
N LEU A 57 0.22 1.01 0.68
CA LEU A 57 1.31 1.92 0.36
C LEU A 57 2.55 1.51 1.17
N ALA A 58 3.60 1.06 0.50
CA ALA A 58 4.87 0.68 1.11
C ALA A 58 5.99 1.66 0.77
N GLN A 59 6.87 1.86 1.75
CA GLN A 59 8.11 2.62 1.63
C GLN A 59 9.26 1.67 1.99
N TYR A 60 9.93 1.13 0.97
CA TYR A 60 11.02 0.18 1.16
C TYR A 60 12.34 0.90 1.41
N GLU A 61 12.96 0.60 2.54
CA GLU A 61 14.28 1.10 2.94
C GLU A 61 15.40 0.17 2.45
N ASP A 62 15.11 -1.11 2.25
CA ASP A 62 16.02 -2.12 1.72
C ASP A 62 15.25 -3.14 0.87
N SER A 63 15.70 -3.34 -0.37
CA SER A 63 15.14 -4.32 -1.30
C SER A 63 16.18 -4.68 -2.38
N PRO A 64 15.94 -5.69 -3.22
CA PRO A 64 16.85 -5.98 -4.32
C PRO A 64 16.97 -4.84 -5.34
N ALA A 65 15.92 -4.01 -5.49
CA ALA A 65 15.91 -2.80 -6.31
C ALA A 65 16.48 -1.55 -5.62
N GLY A 66 16.95 -1.67 -4.37
CA GLY A 66 17.27 -0.53 -3.51
C GLY A 66 16.04 0.08 -2.84
N LYS A 67 16.10 1.37 -2.52
CA LYS A 67 14.96 2.09 -1.90
C LYS A 67 13.93 2.47 -2.96
N PHE A 68 12.66 2.18 -2.70
CA PHE A 68 11.56 2.57 -3.58
C PHE A 68 10.23 2.59 -2.81
N ASP A 69 9.25 3.31 -3.37
CA ASP A 69 7.88 3.36 -2.88
C ASP A 69 6.98 2.53 -3.79
N GLU A 70 5.99 1.86 -3.20
CA GLU A 70 5.02 1.02 -3.89
C GLU A 70 3.60 1.33 -3.43
N LEU A 71 2.68 1.54 -4.36
CA LEU A 71 1.24 1.60 -4.10
C LEU A 71 0.54 0.48 -4.84
N VAL A 72 -0.08 -0.43 -4.09
CA VAL A 72 -0.92 -1.51 -4.60
C VAL A 72 -2.37 -1.15 -4.39
N VAL A 73 -3.15 -1.13 -5.47
CA VAL A 73 -4.61 -1.00 -5.43
C VAL A 73 -5.22 -2.39 -5.44
N ILE A 74 -5.96 -2.71 -4.38
CA ILE A 74 -6.58 -4.01 -4.15
C ILE A 74 -8.06 -3.91 -4.55
N ALA A 75 -8.45 -4.62 -5.61
CA ALA A 75 -9.85 -4.59 -6.08
C ALA A 75 -10.79 -5.42 -5.20
N GLY A 76 -10.28 -6.50 -4.60
CA GLY A 76 -11.09 -7.40 -3.78
C GLY A 76 -10.29 -8.62 -3.32
N ILE A 77 -10.98 -9.50 -2.58
CA ILE A 77 -10.43 -10.80 -2.18
C ILE A 77 -10.93 -11.88 -3.14
N VAL A 78 -10.02 -12.66 -3.72
CA VAL A 78 -10.33 -13.79 -4.59
C VAL A 78 -10.13 -15.11 -3.86
N TRP A 79 -10.96 -16.09 -4.17
CA TRP A 79 -10.88 -17.46 -3.68
C TRP A 79 -10.33 -18.36 -4.79
N ASN A 80 -9.22 -19.02 -4.50
CA ASN A 80 -8.68 -20.12 -5.28
C ASN A 80 -8.37 -21.26 -4.29
N PRO A 81 -9.23 -22.28 -4.19
CA PRO A 81 -9.14 -23.32 -3.16
C PRO A 81 -7.73 -23.88 -2.97
N PRO A 82 -7.27 -24.10 -1.72
CA PRO A 82 -7.98 -23.90 -0.46
C PRO A 82 -7.76 -22.51 0.18
N SER A 83 -7.31 -21.50 -0.56
CA SER A 83 -6.95 -20.19 0.02
C SER A 83 -7.63 -18.99 -0.67
N SER A 84 -7.73 -17.89 0.08
CA SER A 84 -8.11 -16.57 -0.42
C SER A 84 -6.92 -15.63 -0.44
N CYS A 85 -6.85 -14.71 -1.41
CA CYS A 85 -5.85 -13.66 -1.43
C CYS A 85 -6.41 -12.33 -1.93
N ALA A 86 -5.72 -11.23 -1.63
CA ALA A 86 -5.98 -9.94 -2.24
C ALA A 86 -5.62 -9.97 -3.73
N TRP A 87 -6.47 -9.39 -4.58
CA TRP A 87 -6.18 -9.21 -6.00
C TRP A 87 -5.70 -7.80 -6.27
N ALA A 88 -4.42 -7.68 -6.67
CA ALA A 88 -3.82 -6.42 -7.05
C ALA A 88 -4.28 -6.02 -8.47
N ALA A 89 -5.20 -5.07 -8.56
CA ALA A 89 -5.68 -4.54 -9.85
C ALA A 89 -4.68 -3.56 -10.49
N ARG A 90 -3.83 -2.95 -9.67
CA ARG A 90 -2.78 -2.04 -10.12
C ARG A 90 -1.67 -1.96 -9.10
N VAL A 91 -0.43 -1.91 -9.59
CA VAL A 91 0.76 -1.66 -8.76
C VAL A 91 1.51 -0.47 -9.35
N LEU A 92 1.84 0.52 -8.53
CA LEU A 92 2.59 1.72 -8.91
C LEU A 92 3.90 1.77 -8.14
N VAL A 93 5.03 1.96 -8.82
CA VAL A 93 6.35 2.00 -8.20
C VAL A 93 7.21 3.12 -8.78
N ASN A 94 8.14 3.68 -7.99
CA ASN A 94 9.10 4.69 -8.47
C ASN A 94 10.47 4.14 -8.89
N SER A 95 10.63 2.82 -8.95
CA SER A 95 11.85 2.16 -9.42
C SER A 95 11.59 1.34 -10.69
N ASP A 96 12.43 1.54 -11.70
CA ASP A 96 12.36 0.79 -12.96
C ASP A 96 12.64 -0.69 -12.76
N ASP A 97 13.69 -1.01 -11.99
CA ASP A 97 14.05 -2.38 -11.63
C ASP A 97 12.90 -3.10 -10.92
N ALA A 98 12.24 -2.43 -9.96
CA ALA A 98 11.11 -3.00 -9.24
C ALA A 98 9.89 -3.21 -10.16
N CYS A 99 9.64 -2.27 -11.08
CA CYS A 99 8.56 -2.38 -12.05
C CYS A 99 8.79 -3.54 -13.01
N HIS A 100 9.99 -3.64 -13.57
CA HIS A 100 10.41 -4.70 -14.47
C HIS A 100 10.31 -6.06 -13.78
N HIS A 101 10.88 -6.19 -12.59
CA HIS A 101 10.82 -7.41 -11.80
C HIS A 101 9.37 -7.82 -11.46
N GLY A 102 8.55 -6.86 -11.01
CA GLY A 102 7.15 -7.12 -10.69
C GLY A 102 6.37 -7.70 -11.87
N ARG A 103 6.63 -7.22 -13.10
CA ARG A 103 6.01 -7.76 -14.32
C ARG A 103 6.60 -9.11 -14.73
N LYS A 104 7.94 -9.22 -14.77
CA LYS A 104 8.65 -10.35 -15.40
C LYS A 104 8.87 -11.56 -14.49
N GLU A 105 8.89 -11.40 -13.19
CA GLU A 105 9.11 -12.51 -12.25
C GLU A 105 7.85 -12.79 -11.41
N VAL A 106 7.05 -11.76 -11.14
CA VAL A 106 5.90 -11.85 -10.23
C VAL A 106 4.57 -11.66 -10.97
N GLY A 107 4.52 -11.35 -12.26
CA GLY A 107 3.27 -11.21 -13.02
C GLY A 107 2.32 -10.11 -12.53
N LEU A 108 2.83 -9.07 -11.87
CA LEU A 108 2.04 -7.95 -11.34
C LEU A 108 1.71 -6.91 -12.43
N PRO A 109 0.56 -6.22 -12.33
CA PRO A 109 0.21 -5.09 -13.20
C PRO A 109 0.95 -3.81 -12.79
N SER A 110 2.29 -3.88 -12.71
CA SER A 110 3.16 -2.82 -12.23
C SER A 110 3.34 -1.69 -13.24
N HIS A 111 3.40 -0.44 -12.79
CA HIS A 111 3.63 0.74 -13.62
C HIS A 111 4.53 1.75 -12.91
N ILE A 112 5.30 2.52 -13.69
CA ILE A 112 6.13 3.60 -13.16
C ILE A 112 5.25 4.78 -12.74
N ALA A 113 5.52 5.26 -11.53
CA ALA A 113 4.87 6.41 -10.92
C ALA A 113 5.87 7.26 -10.13
N THR A 114 5.51 8.52 -9.91
CA THR A 114 6.22 9.46 -9.04
C THR A 114 5.41 9.67 -7.77
N PHE A 115 6.10 9.60 -6.63
CA PHE A 115 5.54 9.81 -5.30
C PHE A 115 6.12 11.10 -4.74
N SER A 116 5.25 12.05 -4.38
CA SER A 116 5.64 13.32 -3.78
C SER A 116 5.01 13.46 -2.41
N LYS A 117 5.83 13.52 -1.37
CA LYS A 117 5.40 13.73 0.02
C LYS A 117 5.45 15.22 0.37
N LYS A 118 4.33 15.80 0.74
CA LYS A 118 4.21 17.18 1.26
C LYS A 118 3.81 17.10 2.74
N ILE A 119 4.49 17.86 3.59
CA ILE A 119 4.12 18.00 5.00
C ILE A 119 3.29 19.27 5.11
N VAL A 120 2.04 19.14 5.56
CA VAL A 120 1.12 20.25 5.75
C VAL A 120 0.98 20.49 7.26
N THR A 121 1.48 21.63 7.72
CA THR A 121 1.31 22.09 9.09
C THR A 121 -0.02 22.86 9.18
N VAL A 122 -1.04 22.25 9.80
CA VAL A 122 -2.31 22.95 10.07
C VAL A 122 -2.17 23.74 11.36
N THR A 123 -2.17 25.08 11.26
CA THR A 123 -2.32 25.96 12.43
C THR A 123 -3.81 26.27 12.60
N GLU A 124 -4.51 25.55 13.47
CA GLU A 124 -5.91 25.88 13.77
C GLU A 124 -6.00 27.20 14.53
N LYS A 125 -6.81 28.15 14.04
CA LYS A 125 -7.32 29.28 14.84
C LYS A 125 -8.57 28.81 15.59
N PRO A 126 -8.75 29.14 16.88
CA PRO A 126 -9.88 28.66 17.66
C PRO A 126 -11.16 29.35 17.17
N ASN A 127 -12.00 28.62 16.43
CA ASN A 127 -13.30 29.12 16.02
C ASN A 127 -14.37 28.71 17.04
N ARG A 128 -14.83 29.72 17.79
CA ARG A 128 -15.85 29.64 18.82
C ARG A 128 -17.21 29.43 18.17
N SER A 129 -17.71 28.19 18.16
CA SER A 129 -19.12 27.79 18.35
C SER A 129 -19.46 26.51 17.59
N GLN A 130 -19.50 25.39 18.30
CA GLN A 130 -20.61 24.44 18.24
C GLN A 130 -20.50 23.50 19.44
N SER A 131 -21.48 23.67 20.31
CA SER A 131 -21.54 23.13 21.66
C SER A 131 -22.44 21.88 21.68
N PHE A 132 -22.19 21.02 22.68
CA PHE A 132 -23.11 20.10 23.37
C PHE A 132 -23.02 18.58 23.17
N LEU A 133 -22.21 17.98 22.28
CA LEU A 133 -22.09 16.49 22.24
C LEU A 133 -20.76 15.88 22.76
N ASN A 134 -19.73 16.68 23.07
CA ASN A 134 -18.43 16.15 23.52
C ASN A 134 -18.30 15.89 25.03
N ARG A 135 -19.39 15.64 25.76
CA ARG A 135 -19.37 15.56 27.24
C ARG A 135 -19.29 14.14 27.84
N ILE A 136 -18.83 13.13 27.10
CA ILE A 136 -18.62 11.78 27.67
C ILE A 136 -17.29 11.13 27.26
N PHE A 137 -16.21 11.90 27.11
CA PHE A 137 -14.86 11.30 27.25
C PHE A 137 -13.87 12.36 27.75
N MET A 138 -13.44 12.21 29.01
CA MET A 138 -12.64 13.18 29.75
C MET A 138 -11.18 13.26 29.30
N ASN A 139 -10.68 14.50 29.29
CA ASN A 139 -9.39 14.96 29.79
C ASN A 139 -8.09 14.38 29.21
N SER A 140 -7.61 14.98 28.12
CA SER A 140 -6.24 15.51 28.13
C SER A 140 -6.14 16.71 27.20
N THR A 141 -5.82 17.87 27.77
CA THR A 141 -5.56 19.10 27.02
C THR A 141 -4.16 19.00 26.45
N PHE A 142 -4.02 18.39 25.27
CA PHE A 142 -2.87 18.60 24.41
C PHE A 142 -3.35 19.40 23.20
N ALA A 143 -2.89 20.65 23.10
CA ALA A 143 -2.94 21.41 21.86
C ALA A 143 -2.00 20.73 20.86
N ASN A 144 -2.47 19.67 20.22
CA ASN A 144 -1.70 18.97 19.20
C ASN A 144 -1.75 19.81 17.92
N GLN A 145 -0.61 20.36 17.54
CA GLN A 145 -0.37 20.73 16.15
C GLN A 145 -0.55 19.46 15.31
N MET A 146 -1.67 19.34 14.59
CA MET A 146 -1.88 18.22 13.67
C MET A 146 -1.05 18.47 12.42
N GLU A 147 0.13 17.84 12.37
CA GLU A 147 0.90 17.70 11.15
C GLU A 147 0.28 16.60 10.29
N HIS A 148 -0.26 16.97 9.14
CA HIS A 148 -0.74 16.03 8.14
C HIS A 148 0.34 15.83 7.07
N SER A 149 0.58 14.58 6.67
CA SER A 149 1.44 14.30 5.51
C SER A 149 0.56 13.91 4.33
N GLU A 150 0.76 14.55 3.19
CA GLU A 150 0.04 14.29 1.96
C GLU A 150 0.98 13.62 0.95
N ILE A 151 0.56 12.50 0.36
CA ILE A 151 1.32 11.79 -0.67
C ILE A 151 0.56 11.89 -1.98
N GLU A 152 1.13 12.63 -2.91
CA GLU A 152 0.63 12.75 -4.28
C GLU A 152 1.31 11.69 -5.15
N VAL A 153 0.51 10.85 -5.78
CA VAL A 153 0.98 9.80 -6.69
C VAL A 153 0.58 10.17 -8.10
N SER A 154 1.56 10.24 -9.00
CA SER A 154 1.32 10.53 -10.42
C SER A 154 1.94 9.46 -11.30
N GLN A 155 1.21 9.02 -12.32
CA GLN A 155 1.65 7.97 -13.22
C GLN A 155 2.37 8.57 -14.43
N ALA A 156 3.52 7.99 -14.80
CA ALA A 156 4.20 8.35 -16.03
C ALA A 156 3.61 7.55 -17.21
N LYS A 157 2.99 8.21 -18.20
CA LYS A 157 2.55 7.60 -19.46
C LYS A 157 3.19 8.32 -20.64
N ARG A 158 4.11 7.64 -21.35
CA ARG A 158 4.71 7.89 -22.70
C ARG A 158 5.10 9.33 -23.14
N SER A 159 4.70 10.38 -22.44
CA SER A 159 5.03 11.81 -22.67
C SER A 159 4.34 12.76 -21.67
N SER A 160 3.44 12.26 -20.80
CA SER A 160 2.70 13.07 -19.81
C SER A 160 2.70 12.41 -18.42
N ILE A 161 2.80 13.25 -17.39
CA ILE A 161 2.60 12.86 -15.98
C ILE A 161 1.12 13.14 -15.66
N ILE A 162 0.38 12.10 -15.27
CA ILE A 162 -1.06 12.20 -14.95
C ILE A 162 -1.23 11.99 -13.45
N PRO A 163 -1.87 12.91 -12.70
CA PRO A 163 -2.15 12.69 -11.29
C PRO A 163 -3.06 11.46 -11.15
N PHE A 164 -2.66 10.51 -10.30
CA PHE A 164 -3.37 9.26 -10.10
C PHE A 164 -4.23 9.33 -8.84
N CYS A 165 -3.62 9.64 -7.70
CA CYS A 165 -4.35 9.82 -6.44
C CYS A 165 -3.57 10.68 -5.45
N ASN A 166 -4.28 11.09 -4.41
CA ASN A 166 -3.73 11.80 -3.26
C ASN A 166 -4.11 11.03 -1.99
N ILE A 167 -3.14 10.80 -1.11
CA ILE A 167 -3.33 10.08 0.15
C ILE A 167 -2.95 11.01 1.30
N SER A 168 -3.95 11.39 2.08
CA SER A 168 -3.76 12.14 3.32
C SER A 168 -3.49 11.17 4.48
N LEU A 169 -2.28 11.25 5.03
CA LEU A 169 -1.87 10.50 6.20
C LEU A 169 -2.14 11.33 7.46
N PRO A 170 -3.02 10.87 8.38
CA PRO A 170 -3.36 11.60 9.58
C PRO A 170 -2.25 11.63 10.66
N PHE A 171 -1.05 11.12 10.38
CA PHE A 171 0.00 11.02 11.40
C PHE A 171 1.42 10.95 10.80
N SER A 172 2.34 11.75 11.34
CA SER A 172 3.78 11.46 11.32
C SER A 172 4.08 10.63 12.56
N VAL A 173 4.45 9.35 12.41
CA VAL A 173 4.98 8.56 13.52
C VAL A 173 6.32 9.19 13.90
N THR A 174 6.30 10.13 14.84
CA THR A 174 7.50 10.50 15.58
C THR A 174 8.02 9.22 16.21
N LYS A 175 9.22 8.79 15.81
CA LYS A 175 9.96 7.75 16.54
C LYS A 175 10.11 8.28 17.96
N SER A 176 9.24 7.86 18.88
CA SER A 176 9.39 8.21 20.29
C SER A 176 10.66 7.53 20.77
N GLU A 177 11.70 8.33 21.04
CA GLU A 177 12.93 7.87 21.68
C GLU A 177 12.73 7.55 23.17
N ASN A 178 11.54 7.79 23.73
CA ASN A 178 11.24 7.49 25.13
C ASN A 178 10.15 6.44 25.28
N GLY A 179 10.59 5.24 25.67
CA GLY A 179 10.07 4.54 26.86
C GLY A 179 8.73 3.83 26.79
N ASP A 180 7.69 4.40 26.17
CA ASP A 180 6.36 3.81 26.19
C ASP A 180 6.07 3.04 24.90
N LYS A 181 6.48 1.77 24.93
CA LYS A 181 6.09 0.72 23.98
C LYS A 181 4.58 0.46 24.13
N GLY A 182 3.76 1.37 23.60
CA GLY A 182 2.38 1.07 23.26
C GLY A 182 2.35 -0.24 22.47
N MET A 183 1.50 -1.16 22.91
CA MET A 183 1.49 -2.59 22.57
C MET A 183 1.29 -2.84 21.06
N MET A 184 2.37 -2.76 20.28
CA MET A 184 2.35 -3.00 18.84
C MET A 184 2.72 -4.47 18.60
N PRO A 185 1.74 -5.37 18.36
CA PRO A 185 2.04 -6.79 18.23
C PRO A 185 2.90 -7.01 17.00
N LYS A 186 3.98 -7.78 17.18
CA LYS A 186 4.77 -8.30 16.07
C LYS A 186 4.03 -9.49 15.50
N ILE A 187 3.63 -9.41 14.24
CA ILE A 187 2.94 -10.48 13.53
C ILE A 187 3.88 -11.03 12.45
N ARG A 188 3.91 -12.35 12.34
CA ARG A 188 4.54 -13.07 11.23
C ARG A 188 3.46 -13.84 10.50
N MET A 189 3.33 -13.64 9.20
CA MET A 189 2.32 -14.28 8.36
C MET A 189 2.97 -14.83 7.09
N SER A 190 2.52 -16.00 6.64
CA SER A 190 2.81 -16.53 5.32
C SER A 190 1.54 -16.35 4.48
N LEU A 191 1.61 -15.49 3.47
CA LEU A 191 0.50 -15.14 2.62
C LEU A 191 0.67 -15.83 1.26
N PRO A 192 -0.18 -16.81 0.90
CA PRO A 192 -0.29 -17.21 -0.49
C PRO A 192 -0.80 -16.00 -1.29
N SER A 193 -0.13 -15.72 -2.41
CA SER A 193 -0.45 -14.60 -3.28
C SER A 193 -0.63 -15.09 -4.70
N PHE A 194 -1.55 -14.44 -5.42
CA PHE A 194 -1.85 -14.71 -6.82
C PHE A 194 -1.66 -13.45 -7.65
N SER A 195 -1.19 -13.65 -8.88
CA SER A 195 -1.00 -12.60 -9.87
C SER A 195 -1.08 -13.20 -11.28
N GLY A 196 -0.73 -12.44 -12.30
CA GLY A 196 -0.85 -12.82 -13.71
C GLY A 196 -2.03 -12.10 -14.37
N GLN A 197 -2.50 -12.67 -15.48
CA GLN A 197 -3.42 -11.99 -16.40
C GLN A 197 -2.86 -10.64 -16.87
N THR A 198 -1.55 -10.62 -17.12
CA THR A 198 -0.80 -9.49 -17.68
C THR A 198 -0.24 -9.86 -19.05
N GLU A 199 0.27 -8.88 -19.80
CA GLU A 199 0.90 -9.12 -21.11
C GLU A 199 2.05 -10.14 -21.02
N ASP A 200 2.81 -10.10 -19.92
CA ASP A 200 3.96 -10.97 -19.69
C ASP A 200 3.57 -12.34 -19.11
N TYR A 201 2.48 -12.42 -18.33
CA TYR A 201 1.96 -13.65 -17.72
C TYR A 201 0.45 -13.76 -17.91
N PRO A 202 -0.03 -14.41 -18.99
CA PRO A 202 -1.46 -14.57 -19.23
C PRO A 202 -2.13 -15.56 -18.26
N HIS A 203 -1.35 -16.47 -17.67
CA HIS A 203 -1.84 -17.47 -16.71
C HIS A 203 -1.72 -16.99 -15.27
N LEU A 204 -2.45 -17.66 -14.36
CA LEU A 204 -2.40 -17.39 -12.93
C LEU A 204 -1.06 -17.87 -12.33
N LEU A 205 -0.28 -16.95 -11.78
CA LEU A 205 0.94 -17.24 -11.05
C LEU A 205 0.62 -17.35 -9.54
N LYS A 206 1.23 -18.32 -8.86
CA LYS A 206 1.06 -18.54 -7.41
C LYS A 206 2.43 -18.50 -6.73
N TYR A 207 2.53 -17.74 -5.65
CA TYR A 207 3.75 -17.62 -4.85
C TYR A 207 3.41 -17.34 -3.39
N SER A 208 4.39 -17.45 -2.51
CA SER A 208 4.24 -17.18 -1.08
C SER A 208 5.05 -15.96 -0.68
N CYS A 209 4.43 -15.04 0.06
CA CYS A 209 5.11 -13.92 0.69
C CYS A 209 5.14 -14.15 2.20
N GLU A 210 6.32 -14.04 2.80
CA GLU A 210 6.47 -14.04 4.25
C GLU A 210 6.58 -12.59 4.74
N ILE A 211 5.66 -12.18 5.59
CA ILE A 211 5.61 -10.82 6.13
C ILE A 211 5.84 -10.88 7.63
N GLU A 212 6.83 -10.11 8.08
CA GLU A 212 7.07 -9.82 9.48
C GLU A 212 6.89 -8.31 9.69
N CYS A 213 5.83 -7.91 10.39
CA CYS A 213 5.51 -6.51 10.59
C CYS A 213 4.90 -6.24 11.97
N ARG A 214 4.81 -4.97 12.32
CA ARG A 214 4.07 -4.48 13.48
C ARG A 214 2.90 -3.64 12.98
N PHE A 215 1.70 -3.90 13.49
CA PHE A 215 0.49 -3.19 13.07
C PHE A 215 0.18 -2.02 14.00
N ILE A 216 -0.13 -0.87 13.40
CA ILE A 216 -0.78 0.25 14.07
C ILE A 216 -2.20 0.30 13.50
N PHE A 217 -3.20 0.17 14.36
CA PHE A 217 -4.58 0.40 13.96
C PHE A 217 -4.82 1.90 14.01
N VAL A 218 -5.19 2.48 12.86
CA VAL A 218 -5.64 3.86 12.77
C VAL A 218 -7.15 3.79 12.56
N THR A 219 -7.91 4.20 13.58
CA THR A 219 -9.36 4.38 13.45
C THR A 219 -9.62 5.75 12.84
N CYS A 220 -10.25 5.77 11.66
CA CYS A 220 -10.79 6.99 11.05
C CYS A 220 -12.20 7.27 11.59
#